data_AF-S4S3H7-F1
#
_entry.id   AF-S4S3H7-F1
#
_cell.length_a   1.000
_cell.length_b   1.000
_cell.length_c   1.000
_cell.angle_alpha   90.00
_cell.angle_beta   90.00
_cell.angle_gamma   90.00
#
_symmetry.space_group_name_H-M   'P 1'
#
loop_
_entity.id
_entity.type
_entity.pdbx_description
1 polymer ?
#
loop_
_entity_poly.entity_id
_entity_poly.type
_entity_poly.pdbx_seq_one_letter_code
_entity_poly.pdbx_strand_id
1 'polypeptide(L)' 'RMIKQAGIQVMDLPDEGADSPLGPYSGAGTIFGVTGGVMEAAVRSAYFLITQKDMGDVNLKPVRGLEGVKEAEVDINGKK' A
#
# COMPACT_ATOMS: atom_id res chain seq x y z
N ARG A 1 -15.18 9.84 -16.50
CA ARG A 1 -16.23 10.50 -17.34
C ARG A 1 -15.82 11.92 -17.71
N MET A 2 -15.44 12.77 -16.74
CA MET A 2 -15.01 14.16 -16.98
C MET A 2 -13.78 14.29 -17.89
N ILE A 3 -12.70 13.53 -17.66
CA ILE A 3 -11.47 13.59 -18.46
C ILE A 3 -11.75 13.36 -19.97
N LYS A 4 -12.52 12.31 -20.28
CA LYS A 4 -12.92 11.99 -21.66
C LYS A 4 -13.84 13.06 -22.27
N GLN A 5 -14.76 13.63 -21.48
CA GLN A 5 -15.65 14.70 -21.93
C GLN A 5 -14.91 16.02 -22.21
N ALA A 6 -13.81 16.27 -21.50
CA ALA A 6 -12.93 17.40 -21.74
C ALA A 6 -12.00 17.21 -22.96
N GLY A 7 -12.09 16.06 -23.66
CA GLY A 7 -11.23 15.76 -24.81
C GLY A 7 -9.77 15.45 -24.46
N ILE A 8 -9.47 15.16 -23.18
CA ILE A 8 -8.11 14.92 -22.70
C ILE A 8 -7.70 13.47 -22.96
N GLN A 9 -6.58 13.28 -23.68
CA GLN A 9 -5.98 11.98 -23.94
C GLN A 9 -4.90 11.66 -22.90
N VAL A 10 -5.28 10.95 -21.83
CA VAL A 10 -4.41 10.67 -20.68
C VAL A 10 -3.11 9.96 -21.06
N MET A 11 -3.15 9.07 -22.06
CA MET A 11 -1.98 8.27 -22.47
C MET A 11 -0.90 9.09 -23.19
N ASP A 12 -1.26 10.28 -23.69
CA ASP A 12 -0.35 11.16 -24.44
C ASP A 12 0.20 12.30 -23.55
N LEU A 13 -0.24 12.40 -22.29
CA LEU A 13 0.22 13.43 -21.37
C LEU A 13 1.60 13.08 -20.80
N PRO A 14 2.45 14.08 -20.54
CA PRO A 14 3.67 13.86 -19.76
C PRO A 14 3.32 13.50 -18.31
N ASP A 15 4.21 12.73 -17.66
CA ASP A 15 4.10 12.43 -16.24
C ASP A 15 4.35 13.70 -15.40
N GLU A 16 3.47 13.94 -14.43
CA GLU A 16 3.58 15.05 -13.47
C GLU A 16 3.36 14.55 -12.04
N GLY A 17 4.06 15.17 -11.08
CA GLY A 17 3.93 14.87 -9.66
C GLY A 17 2.72 15.55 -9.02
N ALA A 18 2.27 15.01 -7.89
CA ALA A 18 1.25 15.67 -7.08
C ALA A 18 1.81 16.90 -6.34
N ASP A 19 0.93 17.84 -6.00
CA ASP A 19 1.30 19.08 -5.32
C ASP A 19 1.84 18.85 -3.89
N SER A 20 2.85 19.62 -3.51
CA SER A 20 3.42 19.63 -2.15
C SER A 20 2.66 20.62 -1.24
N PRO A 21 2.47 20.33 0.07
CA PRO A 21 3.11 19.27 0.86
C PRO A 21 2.30 17.98 1.02
N LEU A 22 1.09 17.90 0.47
CA LEU A 22 0.17 16.79 0.72
C LEU A 22 0.23 15.67 -0.33
N GLY A 23 0.97 15.87 -1.42
CA GLY A 23 1.17 14.91 -2.50
C GLY A 23 2.09 13.72 -2.17
N PRO A 24 3.15 13.84 -1.35
CA PRO A 24 4.00 12.70 -1.02
C PRO A 24 3.24 11.57 -0.32
N TYR A 25 3.41 10.34 -0.80
CA TYR A 25 2.85 9.12 -0.21
C TYR A 25 3.90 8.01 -0.15
N SER A 26 3.68 7.00 0.70
CA SER A 26 4.54 5.82 0.80
C SER A 26 3.96 4.65 0.01
N GLY A 27 4.80 3.66 -0.32
CA GLY A 27 4.33 2.42 -0.94
C GLY A 27 3.32 1.64 -0.09
N ALA A 28 3.25 1.89 1.22
CA ALA A 28 2.20 1.36 2.08
C ALA A 28 0.85 2.04 1.79
N GLY A 29 0.82 3.35 1.57
CA GLY A 29 -0.41 4.07 1.18
C GLY A 29 -0.92 3.68 -0.21
N THR A 30 -0.02 3.44 -1.17
CA THR A 30 -0.36 3.04 -2.54
C THR A 30 -1.23 1.77 -2.60
N ILE A 31 -1.02 0.82 -1.70
CA ILE A 31 -1.70 -0.48 -1.76
C ILE A 31 -3.07 -0.50 -1.06
N PHE A 32 -3.55 0.60 -0.46
CA PHE A 32 -4.82 0.61 0.29
C PHE A 32 -6.03 0.21 -0.56
N GLY A 33 -5.99 0.47 -1.88
CA GLY A 33 -7.10 0.20 -2.79
C GLY A 33 -7.32 -1.26 -3.16
N VAL A 34 -6.43 -2.18 -2.76
CA VAL A 34 -6.56 -3.62 -3.04
C VAL A 34 -6.92 -4.41 -1.78
N THR A 35 -7.64 -5.52 -1.95
CA THR A 35 -7.98 -6.42 -0.84
C THR A 35 -6.72 -6.96 -0.15
N GLY A 36 -6.64 -6.77 1.18
CA GLY A 36 -5.46 -7.08 1.99
C GLY A 36 -4.41 -5.96 2.09
N GLY A 37 -4.48 -4.93 1.25
CA GLY A 37 -3.46 -3.88 1.22
C GLY A 37 -3.43 -3.00 2.46
N VAL A 38 -4.60 -2.70 3.06
CA VAL A 38 -4.68 -1.98 4.35
C VAL A 38 -4.04 -2.81 5.48
N MET A 39 -4.30 -4.12 5.52
CA MET A 39 -3.72 -5.01 6.53
C MET A 39 -2.19 -5.09 6.37
N GLU A 40 -1.70 -5.25 5.14
CA GLU A 40 -0.27 -5.28 4.84
C GLU A 40 0.41 -3.96 5.26
N ALA A 41 -0.19 -2.81 4.97
CA ALA A 41 0.32 -1.53 5.41
C ALA A 41 0.36 -1.39 6.94
N ALA A 42 -0.71 -1.81 7.63
CA ALA A 42 -0.80 -1.77 9.08
C ALA A 42 0.29 -2.62 9.73
N VAL A 43 0.52 -3.84 9.23
CA VAL A 43 1.56 -4.75 9.75
C VAL A 43 2.96 -4.18 9.54
N ARG A 44 3.26 -3.60 8.37
CA ARG A 44 4.55 -2.94 8.11
C ARG A 44 4.85 -1.85 9.14
N SER A 45 3.87 -0.99 9.44
CA SER A 45 4.02 0.05 10.46
C SER A 45 4.09 -0.52 11.87
N ALA A 46 3.24 -1.49 12.21
CA ALA A 46 3.25 -2.14 13.53
C ALA A 46 4.61 -2.80 13.83
N TYR A 47 5.21 -3.46 12.85
CA TYR A 47 6.52 -4.09 12.99
C TYR A 47 7.58 -3.07 13.43
N PHE A 48 7.67 -1.93 12.73
CA PHE A 48 8.62 -0.87 13.10
C PHE A 48 8.31 -0.27 14.47
N LEU A 49 7.05 0.03 14.75
CA LEU A 49 6.65 0.61 16.05
C LEU A 49 6.97 -0.32 17.24
N ILE A 50 6.85 -1.64 17.06
CA ILE A 50 7.11 -2.63 18.12
C ILE A 50 8.60 -2.93 18.25
N THR A 51 9.29 -3.13 17.12
CA THR A 51 10.68 -3.62 17.11
C THR A 51 11.72 -2.52 17.08
N GLN A 52 11.30 -1.29 16.73
CA GLN A 52 12.17 -0.14 16.42
C GLN A 52 13.19 -0.45 15.32
N LYS A 53 12.90 -1.45 14.48
CA LYS A 53 13.72 -1.90 13.36
C LYS A 53 12.86 -2.00 12.11
N ASP A 54 13.47 -1.73 10.97
CA ASP A 54 12.80 -1.90 9.69
C ASP A 54 12.56 -3.38 9.40
N MET A 55 11.39 -3.67 8.82
CA MET A 55 11.04 -5.00 8.37
C MET A 55 11.87 -5.34 7.14
N GLY A 56 12.59 -6.47 7.18
CA GLY A 56 13.47 -6.89 6.07
C GLY A 56 12.69 -7.18 4.77
N ASP A 57 11.63 -7.99 4.85
CA ASP A 57 10.69 -8.20 3.75
C ASP A 57 9.33 -7.61 4.10
N VAL A 58 8.98 -6.53 3.41
CA VAL A 58 7.70 -5.84 3.60
C VAL A 58 6.53 -6.53 2.90
N ASN A 59 6.76 -7.61 2.13
CA ASN A 59 5.73 -8.26 1.34
C ASN A 59 4.95 -9.31 2.14
N LEU A 60 3.76 -8.94 2.61
CA LEU A 60 2.81 -9.90 3.19
C LEU A 60 1.95 -10.52 2.09
N LYS A 61 2.54 -11.46 1.34
CA LYS A 61 1.84 -12.17 0.26
C LYS A 61 0.54 -12.90 0.70
N PRO A 62 0.46 -13.52 1.89
CA PRO A 62 -0.73 -14.29 2.30
C PRO A 62 -2.01 -13.46 2.42
N VAL A 63 -1.93 -12.14 2.66
CA VAL A 63 -3.13 -11.29 2.77
C VAL A 63 -3.61 -10.76 1.42
N ARG A 64 -2.84 -10.96 0.34
CA ARG A 64 -3.18 -10.52 -1.02
C ARG A 64 -4.11 -11.53 -1.70
N GLY A 65 -4.77 -11.12 -2.80
CA GLY A 65 -5.62 -11.99 -3.61
C GLY A 65 -7.12 -11.86 -3.32
N LEU A 66 -7.94 -12.52 -4.12
CA LEU A 66 -9.41 -12.32 -4.18
C LEU A 66 -10.21 -13.35 -3.38
N GLU A 67 -9.56 -14.18 -2.58
CA GLU A 67 -10.25 -15.10 -1.67
C GLU A 67 -11.11 -14.33 -0.68
N GLY A 68 -12.30 -14.86 -0.38
CA GLY A 68 -13.32 -14.17 0.42
C GLY A 68 -12.91 -13.95 1.87
N VAL A 69 -12.17 -14.88 2.46
CA VAL A 69 -11.58 -14.78 3.80
C VAL A 69 -10.12 -15.23 3.71
N LYS A 70 -9.22 -14.47 4.33
CA LYS A 70 -7.78 -14.72 4.33
C LYS A 70 -7.24 -14.53 5.73
N GLU A 71 -6.36 -15.42 6.16
CA GLU A 71 -5.71 -15.40 7.46
C GLU A 71 -4.20 -15.57 7.29
N ALA A 72 -3.43 -14.88 8.13
CA ALA A 72 -1.98 -14.95 8.13
C ALA A 72 -1.45 -14.74 9.55
N GLU A 73 -0.42 -15.50 9.92
CA GLU A 73 0.33 -15.31 11.16
C GLU A 73 1.67 -14.66 10.84
N VAL A 74 2.08 -13.67 11.63
CA VAL A 74 3.30 -12.89 11.40
C VAL A 74 4.09 -12.83 12.69
N ASP A 75 5.33 -13.33 12.67
CA ASP A 75 6.24 -13.22 13.80
C ASP A 75 6.81 -11.80 13.87
N ILE A 76 6.57 -11.11 14.99
CA ILE A 76 7.15 -9.81 15.28
C ILE A 76 8.22 -9.97 16.37
N ASN A 77 9.44 -10.31 15.93
CA ASN A 77 10.63 -10.39 16.77
C ASN A 77 10.45 -11.30 18.01
N GLY A 78 9.93 -12.51 17.80
CA GLY A 78 9.72 -13.53 18.83
C GLY A 78 8.38 -13.42 19.56
N LYS A 79 7.51 -12.47 19.15
CA LYS A 79 6.10 -12.42 19.56
C LYS A 79 5.25 -12.94 18.39
N LYS A 80 4.66 -14.12 18.60
CA LYS A 80 3.66 -14.72 17.70
C LYS A 80 2.28 -14.17 18.03
#